data_AF-A2WTE9-F1
#
_entry.id   AF-A2WTE9-F1
#
_cell.length_a   1.000
_cell.length_b   1.000
_cell.length_c   1.000
_cell.angle_alpha   90.00
_cell.angle_beta   90.00
_cell.angle_gamma   90.00
#
_symmetry.space_group_name_H-M   'P 1'
#
loop_
_entity.id
_entity.type
_entity.pdbx_description
1 polymer ?
#
loop_
_entity_poly.entity_id
_entity_poly.type
_entity_poly.pdbx_seq_one_letter_code
_entity_poly.pdbx_strand_id
1 'polypeptide(L)'
;MGFISGEELAVTLAPVAVYWLYSGIYEALGSVRALDRYRLHSRRDEESNNMASKKEVVKGVLLQQAIQVAISLAVLKLTSEKDGGAGDVKAGHASAPAAAPSSSSAAAALLDVAARFGVAMFVLDAWQYFAHRLMHSSRYMYRRFHSWHHRVVAPYAFAAQYGHPVDGVLTEALSGAAAYLASGLPPRAAAFFLAFATVKGIDDHCGLLVPWNPLHAAFANNTAYHDVHHQLSGGRRNFSQPFFVVWDRLLGTHAGYTVTARERNNGGGLEAKPICNDRHVLL
;
A
#
# COMPACT_ATOMS: atom_id res chain seq x y z
N MET A 1 -24.96 -8.56 -22.75
CA MET A 1 -23.70 -8.38 -22.00
C MET A 1 -23.59 -6.90 -21.68
N GLY A 2 -23.70 -6.51 -20.41
CA GLY A 2 -23.48 -5.13 -20.00
C GLY A 2 -22.02 -4.73 -20.24
N PHE A 3 -21.81 -3.55 -20.82
CA PHE A 3 -20.47 -2.98 -20.98
C PHE A 3 -19.97 -2.48 -19.61
N ILE A 4 -18.70 -2.75 -19.28
CA ILE A 4 -18.04 -2.21 -18.08
C ILE A 4 -17.96 -0.68 -18.23
N SER A 5 -18.37 0.06 -17.20
CA SER A 5 -18.35 1.53 -17.26
C SER A 5 -16.92 2.07 -17.20
N GLY A 6 -16.69 3.29 -17.70
CA GLY A 6 -15.38 3.95 -17.60
C GLY A 6 -14.92 4.17 -16.16
N GLU A 7 -15.86 4.30 -15.22
CA GLU A 7 -15.57 4.50 -13.80
C GLU A 7 -15.14 3.20 -13.11
N GLU A 8 -15.76 2.09 -13.48
CA GLU A 8 -15.39 0.74 -13.05
C GLU A 8 -13.99 0.34 -13.54
N LEU A 9 -13.68 0.68 -14.79
CA LEU A 9 -12.34 0.51 -15.34
C LEU A 9 -11.33 1.39 -14.59
N ALA A 10 -11.68 2.61 -14.21
CA ALA A 10 -10.79 3.50 -13.47
C ALA A 10 -10.43 2.92 -12.09
N VAL A 11 -11.41 2.44 -11.32
CA VAL A 11 -11.17 1.80 -10.00
C VAL A 11 -10.24 0.59 -10.12
N THR A 12 -10.38 -0.17 -11.20
CA THR A 12 -9.62 -1.41 -11.42
C THR A 12 -8.21 -1.16 -11.95
N LEU A 13 -8.05 -0.23 -12.90
CA LEU A 13 -6.81 -0.05 -13.66
C LEU A 13 -5.93 1.10 -13.16
N ALA A 14 -6.50 2.11 -12.49
CA ALA A 14 -5.72 3.25 -12.00
C ALA A 14 -4.62 2.83 -11.02
N PRO A 15 -4.87 1.96 -10.01
CA PRO A 15 -3.82 1.48 -9.11
C PRO A 15 -2.68 0.78 -9.87
N VAL A 16 -3.00 -0.06 -10.87
CA VAL A 16 -2.02 -0.79 -11.67
C VAL A 16 -1.16 0.17 -12.52
N ALA A 17 -1.79 1.14 -13.19
CA ALA A 17 -1.07 2.12 -13.99
C ALA A 17 -0.15 3.00 -13.13
N VAL A 18 -0.67 3.48 -12.00
CA VAL A 18 0.08 4.29 -11.04
C VAL A 18 1.21 3.48 -10.39
N TYR A 19 1.02 2.17 -10.15
CA TYR A 19 2.04 1.30 -9.61
C TYR A 19 3.32 1.35 -10.43
N TRP A 20 3.21 1.09 -11.74
CA TRP A 20 4.36 1.02 -12.63
C TRP A 20 4.96 2.39 -12.90
N LEU A 21 4.13 3.44 -13.02
CA LEU A 21 4.61 4.81 -13.19
C LEU A 21 5.43 5.26 -11.98
N TYR A 22 4.89 5.10 -10.76
CA TYR A 22 5.54 5.57 -9.55
C TYR A 22 6.76 4.72 -9.18
N SER A 23 6.68 3.39 -9.38
CA SER A 23 7.86 2.52 -9.27
C SER A 23 8.96 2.90 -10.24
N GLY A 24 8.61 3.25 -11.49
CA GLY A 24 9.56 3.70 -12.50
C GLY A 24 10.24 5.03 -12.13
N ILE A 25 9.50 5.96 -11.51
CA ILE A 25 10.07 7.20 -10.94
C ILE A 25 11.12 6.85 -9.87
N TYR A 26 10.82 5.93 -8.96
CA TYR A 26 11.77 5.51 -7.93
C TYR A 26 12.98 4.74 -8.49
N GLU A 27 12.82 3.95 -9.55
CA GLU A 27 13.94 3.33 -10.24
C GLU A 27 14.85 4.40 -10.89
N ALA A 28 14.25 5.41 -11.53
CA ALA A 28 14.99 6.52 -12.13
C ALA A 28 15.74 7.34 -11.07
N LEU A 29 15.07 7.74 -9.97
CA LEU A 29 15.71 8.39 -8.83
C LEU A 29 16.79 7.50 -8.22
N GLY A 30 16.47 6.21 -8.08
CA GLY A 30 17.36 5.17 -7.61
C GLY A 30 18.59 4.98 -8.49
N SER A 31 18.66 5.50 -9.72
CA SER A 31 19.86 5.49 -10.57
C SER A 31 20.78 6.71 -10.38
N VAL A 32 20.31 7.76 -9.70
CA VAL A 32 21.06 9.00 -9.47
C VAL A 32 22.06 8.83 -8.33
N ARG A 33 23.37 8.81 -8.64
CA ARG A 33 24.45 8.62 -7.64
C ARG A 33 24.43 9.63 -6.48
N ALA A 34 23.97 10.86 -6.73
CA ALA A 34 23.84 11.87 -5.67
C ALA A 34 22.85 11.46 -4.57
N LEU A 35 21.91 10.55 -4.88
CA LEU A 35 20.93 10.00 -3.94
C LEU A 35 21.40 8.74 -3.23
N ASP A 36 22.55 8.16 -3.59
CA ASP A 36 23.08 6.97 -2.93
C ASP A 36 23.28 7.20 -1.41
N ARG A 37 23.55 8.45 -1.01
CA ARG A 37 23.67 8.85 0.41
C ARG A 37 22.38 8.74 1.22
N TYR A 38 21.22 8.60 0.55
CA TYR A 38 19.90 8.50 1.16
C TYR A 38 19.32 7.08 1.11
N ARG A 39 20.05 6.12 0.54
CA ARG A 39 19.58 4.74 0.44
C ARG A 39 19.73 4.03 1.78
N LEU A 40 18.71 3.28 2.18
CA LEU A 40 18.76 2.40 3.35
C LEU A 40 19.57 1.13 3.11
N HIS A 41 19.67 0.71 1.84
CA HIS A 41 20.51 -0.40 1.37
C HIS A 41 21.39 0.06 0.22
N SER A 42 22.67 -0.35 0.26
CA SER A 42 23.57 -0.10 -0.87
C SER A 42 23.06 -0.84 -2.10
N ARG A 43 23.45 -0.40 -3.31
CA ARG A 43 23.08 -1.11 -4.55
C ARG A 43 23.52 -2.56 -4.53
N ARG A 44 24.72 -2.80 -3.99
CA ARG A 44 25.25 -4.15 -3.80
C ARG A 44 24.34 -4.99 -2.92
N ASP A 45 23.88 -4.45 -1.79
CA ASP A 45 22.97 -5.17 -0.89
C ASP A 45 21.64 -5.50 -1.56
N GLU A 46 21.06 -4.55 -2.30
CA GLU A 46 19.82 -4.78 -3.07
C GLU A 46 20.00 -5.91 -4.10
N GLU A 47 21.17 -6.01 -4.73
CA GLU A 47 21.47 -7.03 -5.74
C GLU A 47 21.83 -8.39 -5.12
N SER A 48 22.53 -8.41 -3.98
CA SER A 48 23.10 -9.65 -3.41
C SER A 48 22.30 -10.25 -2.26
N ASN A 49 21.57 -9.45 -1.48
CA ASN A 49 20.92 -9.92 -0.25
C ASN A 49 19.49 -10.40 -0.50
N ASN A 50 18.89 -9.99 -1.62
CA ASN A 50 17.56 -10.43 -2.03
C ASN A 50 17.60 -11.84 -2.59
N MET A 51 16.75 -12.72 -2.06
CA MET A 51 16.63 -14.11 -2.51
C MET A 51 15.84 -14.23 -3.81
N ALA A 52 14.95 -13.28 -4.09
CA ALA A 52 14.18 -13.22 -5.34
C ALA A 52 14.86 -12.30 -6.35
N SER A 53 15.04 -12.77 -7.59
CA SER A 53 15.57 -11.92 -8.66
C SER A 53 14.55 -10.85 -9.07
N LYS A 54 15.03 -9.71 -9.58
CA LYS A 54 14.17 -8.63 -10.10
C LYS A 54 13.17 -9.14 -11.17
N LYS A 55 13.57 -10.12 -11.98
CA LYS A 55 12.71 -10.76 -12.99
C LYS A 55 11.58 -11.57 -12.36
N GLU A 56 11.85 -12.32 -11.29
CA GLU A 56 10.82 -13.04 -10.53
C GLU A 56 9.87 -12.07 -9.84
N VAL A 57 10.39 -10.97 -9.30
CA VAL A 57 9.59 -9.90 -8.70
C VAL A 57 8.62 -9.30 -9.71
N VAL A 58 9.09 -8.87 -10.88
CA VAL A 58 8.22 -8.32 -11.94
C VAL A 58 7.14 -9.33 -12.35
N LYS A 59 7.51 -10.61 -12.55
CA LYS A 59 6.52 -11.65 -12.90
C LYS A 59 5.48 -11.87 -11.80
N GLY A 60 5.92 -11.90 -10.54
CA GLY A 60 5.04 -12.07 -9.39
C GLY A 60 4.04 -10.92 -9.26
N VAL A 61 4.52 -9.68 -9.39
CA VAL A 61 3.67 -8.49 -9.35
C VAL A 61 2.65 -8.49 -10.49
N LEU A 62 3.08 -8.79 -11.72
CA LEU A 62 2.16 -8.88 -12.87
C LEU A 62 1.08 -9.97 -12.67
N LEU A 63 1.45 -11.12 -12.11
CA LEU A 63 0.49 -12.16 -11.76
C LEU A 63 -0.49 -11.69 -10.69
N GLN A 64 -0.01 -11.01 -9.64
CA GLN A 64 -0.84 -10.48 -8.57
C GLN A 64 -1.82 -9.42 -9.09
N GLN A 65 -1.36 -8.51 -9.94
CA GLN A 65 -2.20 -7.50 -10.58
C GLN A 65 -3.23 -8.13 -11.52
N ALA A 66 -2.86 -9.17 -12.28
CA ALA A 66 -3.80 -9.91 -13.12
C ALA A 66 -4.93 -10.57 -12.29
N ILE A 67 -4.58 -11.15 -11.12
CA ILE A 67 -5.55 -11.72 -10.19
C ILE A 67 -6.44 -10.62 -9.59
N GLN A 68 -5.87 -9.50 -9.15
CA GLN A 68 -6.63 -8.36 -8.61
C GLN A 68 -7.64 -7.81 -9.64
N VAL A 69 -7.20 -7.61 -10.88
CA VAL A 69 -8.06 -7.16 -11.98
C VAL A 69 -9.16 -8.19 -12.25
N ALA A 70 -8.83 -9.50 -12.30
CA ALA A 70 -9.82 -10.54 -12.50
C ALA A 70 -10.88 -10.59 -11.39
N ILE A 71 -10.47 -10.46 -10.12
CA ILE A 71 -11.39 -10.40 -8.97
C ILE A 71 -12.27 -9.16 -9.06
N SER A 72 -11.68 -7.98 -9.33
CA SER A 72 -12.44 -6.73 -9.47
C SER A 72 -13.51 -6.84 -10.55
N LEU A 73 -13.13 -7.33 -11.73
CA LEU A 73 -14.06 -7.54 -12.85
C LEU A 73 -15.15 -8.57 -12.55
N ALA A 74 -14.83 -9.64 -11.82
CA ALA A 74 -15.81 -10.64 -11.41
C ALA A 74 -16.82 -10.06 -10.43
N VAL A 75 -16.37 -9.30 -9.42
CA VAL A 75 -17.25 -8.62 -8.46
C VAL A 75 -18.17 -7.64 -9.17
N LEU A 76 -17.63 -6.82 -10.06
CA LEU A 76 -18.41 -5.84 -10.83
C LEU A 76 -19.51 -6.50 -11.68
N LYS A 77 -19.19 -7.59 -12.38
CA LYS A 77 -20.18 -8.35 -13.15
C LYS A 77 -21.30 -8.89 -12.26
N LEU A 78 -20.95 -9.50 -11.13
CA LEU A 78 -21.92 -10.07 -10.20
C LEU A 78 -22.82 -8.99 -9.57
N THR A 79 -22.30 -7.79 -9.33
CA THR A 79 -23.10 -6.67 -8.84
C THR A 79 -24.02 -6.11 -9.92
N SER A 80 -23.55 -5.95 -11.16
CA SER A 80 -24.40 -5.48 -12.27
C SER A 80 -25.53 -6.45 -12.61
N GLU A 81 -25.30 -7.77 -12.51
CA GLU A 81 -26.34 -8.78 -12.71
C GLU A 81 -27.40 -8.76 -11.60
N LYS A 82 -26.97 -8.51 -10.36
CA LYS A 82 -27.87 -8.43 -9.20
C LYS A 82 -28.75 -7.17 -9.25
N ASP A 83 -28.19 -6.05 -9.68
CA ASP A 83 -28.93 -4.79 -9.85
C ASP A 83 -29.86 -4.84 -11.08
N GLY A 84 -29.53 -5.65 -12.10
CA GLY A 84 -30.42 -5.94 -13.24
C GLY A 84 -31.64 -6.81 -12.92
N GLY A 85 -31.75 -7.35 -11.70
CA GLY A 85 -32.91 -8.11 -11.20
C GLY A 85 -33.80 -7.33 -10.22
N ALA A 86 -33.40 -6.14 -9.78
CA ALA A 86 -34.19 -5.26 -8.93
C ALA A 86 -34.85 -4.17 -9.80
N GLY A 87 -36.17 -4.27 -9.93
CA GLY A 87 -36.98 -3.57 -10.92
C GLY A 87 -36.78 -2.06 -11.06
N ASP A 88 -37.07 -1.61 -12.27
CA ASP A 88 -37.46 -0.24 -12.64
C ASP A 88 -38.14 0.52 -11.50
N VAL A 89 -37.43 1.48 -10.91
CA VAL A 89 -38.05 2.57 -10.16
C VAL A 89 -37.60 3.90 -10.76
N LYS A 90 -38.43 4.34 -11.71
CA LYS A 90 -38.71 5.73 -12.11
C LYS A 90 -37.51 6.65 -12.41
N ALA A 91 -37.06 6.62 -13.66
CA ALA A 91 -36.53 7.82 -14.31
C ALA A 91 -37.69 8.74 -14.71
N GLY A 92 -37.86 9.85 -14.01
CA GLY A 92 -38.95 10.78 -14.31
C GLY A 92 -39.00 12.00 -13.41
N HIS A 93 -37.89 12.72 -13.25
CA HIS A 93 -37.92 14.15 -12.94
C HIS A 93 -36.90 14.84 -13.83
N ALA A 94 -37.39 15.60 -14.81
CA ALA A 94 -36.58 16.52 -15.59
C ALA A 94 -36.00 17.57 -14.63
N SER A 95 -34.69 17.54 -14.42
CA SER A 95 -33.98 18.55 -13.64
C SER A 95 -33.71 19.78 -14.52
N ALA A 96 -34.21 20.92 -14.07
CA ALA A 96 -33.80 22.25 -14.53
C ALA A 96 -32.25 22.40 -14.45
N PRO A 97 -31.63 23.30 -15.22
CA PRO A 97 -30.19 23.48 -15.20
C PRO A 97 -29.72 23.81 -13.77
N ALA A 98 -28.89 22.92 -13.22
CA ALA A 98 -28.38 23.05 -11.86
C ALA A 98 -27.57 24.34 -11.72
N ALA A 99 -28.03 25.23 -10.85
CA ALA A 99 -27.27 26.41 -10.45
C ALA A 99 -25.90 25.98 -9.89
N ALA A 100 -24.85 26.73 -10.22
CA ALA A 100 -23.50 26.45 -9.74
C ALA A 100 -23.50 26.33 -8.20
N PRO A 101 -22.85 25.30 -7.62
CA PRO A 101 -22.83 25.10 -6.19
C PRO A 101 -22.26 26.35 -5.50
N SER A 102 -22.99 26.86 -4.51
CA SER A 102 -22.49 27.95 -3.65
C SER A 102 -21.22 27.48 -2.91
N SER A 103 -20.35 28.41 -2.53
CA SER A 103 -19.08 28.08 -1.86
C SER A 103 -19.23 27.24 -0.59
N SER A 104 -20.33 27.43 0.15
CA SER A 104 -20.69 26.62 1.33
C SER A 104 -21.06 25.17 0.98
N SER A 105 -21.70 24.94 -0.17
CA SER A 105 -22.03 23.59 -0.65
C SER A 105 -20.80 22.85 -1.20
N ALA A 106 -19.86 23.56 -1.82
CA ALA A 106 -18.59 22.99 -2.27
C ALA A 106 -17.70 22.59 -1.09
N ALA A 107 -17.61 23.44 -0.06
CA ALA A 107 -16.87 23.13 1.16
C ALA A 107 -17.45 21.91 1.90
N ALA A 108 -18.78 21.81 2.01
CA ALA A 108 -19.44 20.66 2.60
C ALA A 108 -19.17 19.36 1.81
N ALA A 109 -19.19 19.43 0.47
CA ALA A 109 -18.86 18.27 -0.38
C ALA A 109 -17.39 17.84 -0.23
N LEU A 110 -16.45 18.80 -0.13
CA LEU A 110 -15.04 18.50 0.12
C LEU A 110 -14.83 17.84 1.50
N LEU A 111 -15.54 18.32 2.53
CA LEU A 111 -15.48 17.72 3.86
C LEU A 111 -16.06 16.30 3.90
N ASP A 112 -17.17 16.04 3.20
CA ASP A 112 -17.74 14.69 3.06
C ASP A 112 -16.75 13.74 2.37
N VAL A 113 -16.17 14.15 1.24
CA VAL A 113 -15.15 13.34 0.55
C VAL A 113 -13.94 13.12 1.44
N ALA A 114 -13.45 14.15 2.14
CA ALA A 114 -12.31 14.04 3.05
C ALA A 114 -12.59 13.08 4.23
N ALA A 115 -13.79 13.15 4.82
CA ALA A 115 -14.22 12.24 5.88
C ALA A 115 -14.26 10.79 5.39
N ARG A 116 -14.83 10.54 4.20
CA ARG A 116 -14.85 9.21 3.55
C ARG A 116 -13.44 8.72 3.23
N PHE A 117 -12.54 9.60 2.81
CA PHE A 117 -11.13 9.30 2.63
C PHE A 117 -10.48 8.85 3.95
N GLY A 118 -10.78 9.53 5.05
CA GLY A 118 -10.33 9.15 6.39
C GLY A 118 -10.85 7.77 6.82
N VAL A 119 -12.14 7.46 6.55
CA VAL A 119 -12.71 6.13 6.77
C VAL A 119 -11.99 5.07 5.93
N ALA A 120 -11.74 5.36 4.65
CA ALA A 120 -11.03 4.45 3.75
C ALA A 120 -9.61 4.15 4.28
N MET A 121 -8.85 5.18 4.69
CA MET A 121 -7.53 5.01 5.30
C MET A 121 -7.59 4.16 6.57
N PHE A 122 -8.52 4.45 7.48
CA PHE A 122 -8.65 3.72 8.74
C PHE A 122 -8.95 2.24 8.52
N VAL A 123 -9.89 1.93 7.63
CA VAL A 123 -10.29 0.55 7.31
C VAL A 123 -9.16 -0.20 6.62
N LEU A 124 -8.48 0.44 5.66
CA LEU A 124 -7.34 -0.14 4.97
C LEU A 124 -6.21 -0.47 5.95
N ASP A 125 -5.79 0.49 6.78
CA ASP A 125 -4.74 0.33 7.78
C ASP A 125 -5.08 -0.78 8.80
N ALA A 126 -6.33 -0.82 9.27
CA ALA A 126 -6.78 -1.86 10.20
C ALA A 126 -6.67 -3.23 9.56
N TRP A 127 -7.24 -3.41 8.37
CA TRP A 127 -7.23 -4.69 7.67
C TRP A 127 -5.79 -5.16 7.42
N GLN A 128 -4.97 -4.29 6.82
CA GLN A 128 -3.58 -4.58 6.50
C GLN A 128 -2.80 -4.95 7.76
N TYR A 129 -2.92 -4.18 8.85
CA TYR A 129 -2.26 -4.52 10.12
C TYR A 129 -2.62 -5.91 10.63
N PHE A 130 -3.92 -6.23 10.72
CA PHE A 130 -4.35 -7.50 11.32
C PHE A 130 -3.99 -8.70 10.41
N ALA A 131 -4.17 -8.56 9.09
CA ALA A 131 -3.77 -9.59 8.14
C ALA A 131 -2.26 -9.83 8.18
N HIS A 132 -1.47 -8.76 8.17
CA HIS A 132 -0.01 -8.81 8.19
C HIS A 132 0.51 -9.44 9.49
N ARG A 133 0.00 -8.99 10.64
CA ARG A 133 0.33 -9.58 11.95
C ARG A 133 -0.07 -11.04 12.04
N LEU A 134 -1.24 -11.42 11.53
CA LEU A 134 -1.69 -12.82 11.51
C LEU A 134 -0.73 -13.69 10.69
N MET A 135 -0.31 -13.22 9.52
CA MET A 135 0.63 -13.93 8.66
C MET A 135 1.99 -14.14 9.32
N HIS A 136 2.47 -13.18 10.11
CA HIS A 136 3.70 -13.34 10.89
C HIS A 136 3.53 -14.18 12.16
N SER A 137 2.38 -14.12 12.81
CA SER A 137 2.11 -14.83 14.06
C SER A 137 1.84 -16.33 13.82
N SER A 138 1.30 -16.69 12.65
CA SER A 138 1.08 -18.07 12.25
C SER A 138 2.28 -18.62 11.48
N ARG A 139 2.99 -19.59 12.07
CA ARG A 139 4.12 -20.29 11.41
C ARG A 139 3.74 -20.89 10.05
N TYR A 140 2.49 -21.36 9.90
CA TYR A 140 2.00 -21.89 8.63
C TYR A 140 1.85 -20.77 7.59
N MET A 141 1.14 -19.69 7.93
CA MET A 141 0.88 -18.60 7.00
C MET A 141 2.17 -17.90 6.57
N TYR A 142 3.10 -17.67 7.52
CA TYR A 142 4.42 -17.13 7.21
C TYR A 142 5.15 -18.02 6.22
N ARG A 143 5.39 -19.29 6.57
CA ARG A 143 6.21 -20.19 5.74
C ARG A 143 5.60 -20.43 4.36
N ARG A 144 4.27 -20.53 4.27
CA ARG A 144 3.62 -20.88 3.02
C ARG A 144 3.41 -19.67 2.10
N PHE A 145 3.04 -18.53 2.65
CA PHE A 145 2.58 -17.38 1.88
C PHE A 145 3.52 -16.18 2.07
N HIS A 146 3.58 -15.62 3.27
CA HIS A 146 4.20 -14.31 3.49
C HIS A 146 5.73 -14.32 3.42
N SER A 147 6.36 -15.49 3.57
CA SER A 147 7.81 -15.64 3.36
C SER A 147 8.26 -15.32 1.94
N TRP A 148 7.35 -15.34 0.95
CA TRP A 148 7.66 -14.90 -0.42
C TRP A 148 7.99 -13.42 -0.47
N HIS A 149 7.19 -12.61 0.22
CA HIS A 149 7.40 -11.17 0.34
C HIS A 149 8.75 -10.86 1.00
N HIS A 150 9.04 -11.56 2.11
CA HIS A 150 10.31 -11.48 2.86
C HIS A 150 11.53 -12.10 2.15
N ARG A 151 11.41 -12.55 0.89
CA ARG A 151 12.58 -12.85 0.04
C ARG A 151 13.29 -11.58 -0.43
N VAL A 152 12.66 -10.42 -0.28
CA VAL A 152 13.21 -9.10 -0.60
C VAL A 152 13.67 -8.41 0.68
N VAL A 153 14.81 -8.87 1.23
CA VAL A 153 15.39 -8.40 2.50
C VAL A 153 15.90 -6.95 2.43
N ALA A 154 16.29 -6.50 1.23
CA ALA A 154 16.63 -5.11 0.93
C ALA A 154 15.53 -4.53 0.03
N PRO A 155 14.47 -3.94 0.60
CA PRO A 155 13.31 -3.48 -0.15
C PRO A 155 13.64 -2.44 -1.21
N TYR A 156 12.89 -2.50 -2.32
CA TYR A 156 12.92 -1.51 -3.40
C TYR A 156 11.51 -1.34 -3.99
N ALA A 157 11.28 -0.21 -4.66
CA ALA A 157 9.95 0.29 -5.01
C ALA A 157 9.02 -0.74 -5.69
N PHE A 158 9.44 -1.36 -6.79
CA PHE A 158 8.59 -2.30 -7.53
C PHE A 158 8.50 -3.71 -6.89
N ALA A 159 9.12 -3.94 -5.73
CA ALA A 159 8.89 -5.15 -4.93
C ALA A 159 7.74 -4.99 -3.93
N ALA A 160 7.12 -3.81 -3.81
CA ALA A 160 6.06 -3.53 -2.83
C ALA A 160 4.90 -4.54 -2.90
N GLN A 161 4.52 -4.96 -4.11
CA GLN A 161 3.45 -5.95 -4.33
C GLN A 161 3.97 -7.36 -4.64
N TYR A 162 5.25 -7.64 -4.38
CA TYR A 162 5.78 -8.99 -4.58
C TYR A 162 5.41 -9.88 -3.40
N GLY A 163 4.65 -10.94 -3.68
CA GLY A 163 4.24 -11.91 -2.68
C GLY A 163 3.63 -13.16 -3.28
N HIS A 164 3.19 -14.07 -2.40
CA HIS A 164 2.39 -15.21 -2.82
C HIS A 164 0.98 -14.74 -3.21
N PRO A 165 0.30 -15.31 -4.23
CA PRO A 165 -1.03 -14.85 -4.66
C PRO A 165 -2.07 -14.77 -3.54
N VAL A 166 -2.08 -15.72 -2.61
CA VAL A 166 -2.96 -15.70 -1.41
C VAL A 166 -2.68 -14.50 -0.51
N ASP A 167 -1.41 -14.12 -0.37
CA ASP A 167 -1.02 -12.91 0.36
C ASP A 167 -1.63 -11.69 -0.34
N GLY A 168 -1.35 -11.52 -1.63
CA GLY A 168 -1.91 -10.42 -2.43
C GLY A 168 -3.44 -10.34 -2.46
N VAL A 169 -4.15 -11.48 -2.42
CA VAL A 169 -5.61 -11.45 -2.28
C VAL A 169 -6.01 -10.94 -0.89
N LEU A 170 -5.39 -11.46 0.17
CA LEU A 170 -5.74 -11.13 1.55
C LEU A 170 -5.36 -9.70 1.92
N THR A 171 -4.15 -9.26 1.59
CA THR A 171 -3.63 -7.96 1.97
C THR A 171 -4.03 -6.88 0.99
N GLU A 172 -3.99 -7.10 -0.32
CA GLU A 172 -4.29 -6.03 -1.28
C GLU A 172 -5.76 -6.02 -1.71
N ALA A 173 -6.25 -7.13 -2.29
CA ALA A 173 -7.58 -7.14 -2.91
C ALA A 173 -8.71 -6.98 -1.88
N LEU A 174 -8.66 -7.75 -0.79
CA LEU A 174 -9.70 -7.70 0.24
C LEU A 174 -9.64 -6.42 1.09
N SER A 175 -8.45 -5.88 1.38
CA SER A 175 -8.34 -4.62 2.12
C SER A 175 -8.85 -3.43 1.29
N GLY A 176 -8.48 -3.36 0.00
CA GLY A 176 -8.95 -2.33 -0.92
C GLY A 176 -10.47 -2.40 -1.11
N ALA A 177 -11.02 -3.61 -1.26
CA ALA A 177 -12.47 -3.81 -1.33
C ALA A 177 -13.16 -3.38 -0.03
N ALA A 178 -12.63 -3.75 1.14
CA ALA A 178 -13.18 -3.34 2.44
C ALA A 178 -13.17 -1.81 2.60
N ALA A 179 -12.06 -1.15 2.25
CA ALA A 179 -11.95 0.30 2.31
C ALA A 179 -12.91 1.00 1.32
N TYR A 180 -13.06 0.47 0.11
CA TYR A 180 -14.01 0.99 -0.89
C TYR A 180 -15.46 0.89 -0.37
N LEU A 181 -15.87 -0.29 0.09
CA LEU A 181 -17.24 -0.52 0.56
C LEU A 181 -17.56 0.29 1.81
N ALA A 182 -16.64 0.32 2.79
CA ALA A 182 -16.88 1.00 4.06
C ALA A 182 -16.88 2.54 3.95
N SER A 183 -16.10 3.09 3.03
CA SER A 183 -16.00 4.54 2.85
C SER A 183 -17.18 5.14 2.07
N GLY A 184 -17.88 4.34 1.26
CA GLY A 184 -18.92 4.84 0.37
C GLY A 184 -18.41 5.90 -0.61
N LEU A 185 -17.11 5.89 -0.94
CA LEU A 185 -16.54 6.81 -1.93
C LEU A 185 -17.18 6.55 -3.31
N PRO A 186 -17.54 7.61 -4.07
CA PRO A 186 -17.95 7.41 -5.45
C PRO A 186 -16.78 6.79 -6.25
N PRO A 187 -17.05 6.00 -7.31
CA PRO A 187 -16.02 5.23 -8.02
C PRO A 187 -14.77 6.03 -8.42
N ARG A 188 -14.92 7.28 -8.90
CA ARG A 188 -13.75 8.12 -9.25
C ARG A 188 -12.89 8.49 -8.03
N ALA A 189 -13.51 8.82 -6.91
CA ALA A 189 -12.79 9.15 -5.68
C ALA A 189 -12.15 7.89 -5.06
N ALA A 190 -12.81 6.73 -5.19
CA ALA A 190 -12.24 5.45 -4.80
C ALA A 190 -11.04 5.06 -5.67
N ALA A 191 -11.10 5.27 -6.99
CA ALA A 191 -9.97 5.04 -7.89
C ALA A 191 -8.76 5.90 -7.49
N PHE A 192 -9.00 7.18 -7.16
CA PHE A 192 -7.96 8.07 -6.65
C PHE A 192 -7.41 7.60 -5.29
N PHE A 193 -8.28 7.20 -4.35
CA PHE A 193 -7.87 6.65 -3.06
C PHE A 193 -6.99 5.40 -3.20
N LEU A 194 -7.41 4.42 -4.01
CA LEU A 194 -6.67 3.18 -4.21
C LEU A 194 -5.33 3.44 -4.90
N ALA A 195 -5.30 4.34 -5.90
CA ALA A 195 -4.06 4.78 -6.51
C ALA A 195 -3.13 5.46 -5.49
N PHE A 196 -3.66 6.30 -4.60
CA PHE A 196 -2.89 6.93 -3.53
C PHE A 196 -2.36 5.91 -2.51
N ALA A 197 -3.17 4.91 -2.12
CA ALA A 197 -2.71 3.81 -1.27
C ALA A 197 -1.60 2.99 -1.94
N THR A 198 -1.67 2.76 -3.25
CA THR A 198 -0.60 2.13 -4.03
C THR A 198 0.68 2.97 -4.02
N VAL A 199 0.59 4.29 -4.25
CA VAL A 199 1.73 5.21 -4.12
C VAL A 199 2.36 5.07 -2.74
N LYS A 200 1.55 5.05 -1.68
CA LYS A 200 2.05 4.93 -0.30
C LYS A 200 2.75 3.60 -0.04
N GLY A 201 2.20 2.48 -0.49
CA GLY A 201 2.84 1.17 -0.35
C GLY A 201 4.19 1.07 -1.08
N ILE A 202 4.30 1.68 -2.27
CA ILE A 202 5.57 1.77 -3.01
C ILE A 202 6.58 2.66 -2.27
N ASP A 203 6.11 3.79 -1.72
CA ASP A 203 6.92 4.71 -0.94
C ASP A 203 7.52 4.03 0.29
N ASP A 204 6.73 3.22 1.00
CA ASP A 204 7.18 2.45 2.16
C ASP A 204 8.20 1.36 1.81
N HIS A 205 8.21 0.90 0.56
CA HIS A 205 9.17 -0.09 0.06
C HIS A 205 10.36 0.52 -0.70
N CYS A 206 10.40 1.84 -0.93
CA CYS A 206 11.28 2.40 -1.96
C CYS A 206 12.78 2.32 -1.62
N GLY A 207 13.13 2.16 -0.34
CA GLY A 207 14.51 2.09 0.15
C GLY A 207 15.26 3.43 0.11
N LEU A 208 14.59 4.54 -0.22
CA LEU A 208 15.17 5.87 -0.40
C LEU A 208 14.60 6.86 0.61
N LEU A 209 15.33 7.15 1.69
CA LEU A 209 14.92 8.09 2.72
C LEU A 209 15.37 9.53 2.40
N VAL A 210 14.81 10.11 1.34
CA VAL A 210 15.10 11.50 0.94
C VAL A 210 14.34 12.53 1.82
N PRO A 211 14.98 13.64 2.24
CA PRO A 211 14.40 14.58 3.21
C PRO A 211 13.29 15.47 2.64
N TRP A 212 13.16 15.55 1.32
CA TRP A 212 12.13 16.34 0.64
C TRP A 212 10.92 15.51 0.19
N ASN A 213 10.84 14.24 0.54
CA ASN A 213 9.67 13.42 0.21
C ASN A 213 8.46 13.88 1.06
N PRO A 214 7.38 14.39 0.43
CA PRO A 214 6.22 14.86 1.17
C PRO A 214 5.48 13.73 1.92
N LEU A 215 5.57 12.48 1.47
CA LEU A 215 4.93 11.35 2.14
C LEU A 215 5.65 11.00 3.44
N HIS A 216 6.98 11.06 3.46
CA HIS A 216 7.77 10.90 4.69
C HIS A 216 7.50 12.02 5.71
N ALA A 217 7.16 13.22 5.25
CA ALA A 217 6.79 14.33 6.12
C ALA A 217 5.35 14.20 6.66
N ALA A 218 4.43 13.65 5.85
CA ALA A 218 3.02 13.53 6.20
C ALA A 218 2.69 12.28 7.05
N PHE A 219 3.45 11.19 6.88
CA PHE A 219 3.15 9.89 7.48
C PHE A 219 4.32 9.34 8.29
N ALA A 220 4.00 8.83 9.48
CA ALA A 220 4.99 8.18 10.35
C ALA A 220 5.40 6.80 9.82
N ASN A 221 4.51 6.13 9.09
CA ASN A 221 4.87 4.95 8.32
C ASN A 221 5.61 5.42 7.07
N ASN A 222 6.85 4.98 6.89
CA ASN A 222 7.73 5.37 5.80
C ASN A 222 8.72 4.24 5.51
N THR A 223 9.62 4.46 4.54
CA THR A 223 10.58 3.43 4.14
C THR A 223 11.50 2.92 5.25
N ALA A 224 11.91 3.76 6.21
CA ALA A 224 12.74 3.31 7.33
C ALA A 224 11.94 2.50 8.36
N TYR A 225 10.68 2.88 8.60
CA TYR A 225 9.77 2.11 9.45
C TYR A 225 9.57 0.69 8.92
N HIS A 226 9.31 0.57 7.62
CA HIS A 226 9.06 -0.72 7.00
C HIS A 226 10.35 -1.52 6.79
N ASP A 227 11.49 -0.88 6.53
CA ASP A 227 12.79 -1.55 6.48
C ASP A 227 13.09 -2.33 7.77
N VAL A 228 12.84 -1.72 8.94
CA VAL A 228 13.02 -2.39 10.24
C VAL A 228 12.20 -3.67 10.37
N HIS A 229 11.05 -3.74 9.70
CA HIS A 229 10.23 -4.95 9.65
C HIS A 229 10.84 -6.03 8.73
N HIS A 230 11.36 -5.64 7.57
CA HIS A 230 12.00 -6.54 6.58
C HIS A 230 13.36 -7.10 7.02
N GLN A 231 14.02 -6.45 7.96
CA GLN A 231 15.24 -7.00 8.57
C GLN A 231 14.99 -8.41 9.13
N LEU A 232 16.03 -9.26 9.15
CA LEU A 232 15.92 -10.67 9.59
C LEU A 232 15.31 -10.84 11.00
N SER A 233 15.46 -9.85 11.87
CA SER A 233 14.89 -9.84 13.23
C SER A 233 13.57 -9.05 13.34
N GLY A 234 13.06 -8.52 12.22
CA GLY A 234 11.97 -7.56 12.12
C GLY A 234 10.56 -8.17 12.09
N GLY A 235 10.42 -9.45 11.76
CA GLY A 235 9.12 -10.12 11.58
C GLY A 235 8.22 -10.30 12.82
N ARG A 236 8.44 -9.51 13.89
CA ARG A 236 7.64 -9.46 15.13
C ARG A 236 7.17 -8.04 15.48
N ARG A 237 7.42 -7.06 14.61
CA ARG A 237 7.23 -5.63 14.87
C ARG A 237 6.85 -4.89 13.59
N ASN A 238 6.29 -3.69 13.75
CA ASN A 238 6.00 -2.75 12.66
C ASN A 238 5.14 -3.35 11.54
N PHE A 239 3.98 -3.91 11.89
CA PHE A 239 3.06 -4.54 10.93
C PHE A 239 2.13 -3.57 10.18
N SER A 240 1.94 -2.36 10.71
CA SER A 240 1.02 -1.37 10.18
C SER A 240 1.50 -0.93 8.81
N GLN A 241 0.55 -0.81 7.89
CA GLN A 241 0.72 -0.27 6.54
C GLN A 241 -0.67 0.06 5.98
N PRO A 242 -0.78 0.99 5.02
CA PRO A 242 0.30 1.82 4.50
C PRO A 242 0.43 3.20 5.18
N PHE A 243 -0.56 3.72 5.90
CA PHE A 243 -0.54 5.15 6.29
C PHE A 243 0.03 5.43 7.68
N PHE A 244 -0.56 4.82 8.70
CA PHE A 244 -0.29 5.16 10.10
C PHE A 244 0.38 3.99 10.84
N VAL A 245 0.93 4.29 12.01
CA VAL A 245 1.55 3.31 12.93
C VAL A 245 0.68 3.05 14.16
N VAL A 246 -0.58 3.46 14.11
CA VAL A 246 -1.50 3.49 15.26
C VAL A 246 -1.71 2.10 15.83
N TRP A 247 -1.94 1.10 14.99
CA TRP A 247 -2.20 -0.26 15.43
C TRP A 247 -1.00 -0.91 16.11
N ASP A 248 0.22 -0.68 15.58
CA ASP A 248 1.44 -1.12 16.24
C ASP A 248 1.64 -0.49 17.63
N ARG A 249 1.28 0.78 17.79
CA ARG A 249 1.36 1.47 19.09
C ARG A 249 0.31 0.94 20.07
N LEU A 250 -0.93 0.80 19.62
CA LEU A 250 -2.04 0.33 20.46
C LEU A 250 -1.84 -1.11 20.95
N LEU A 251 -1.24 -1.96 20.11
CA LEU A 251 -1.13 -3.39 20.37
C LEU A 251 0.29 -3.84 20.73
N GLY A 252 1.19 -2.90 21.03
CA GLY A 252 2.52 -3.16 21.56
C GLY A 252 3.50 -3.82 20.57
N THR A 253 3.29 -3.65 19.26
CA THR A 253 4.17 -4.19 18.21
C THR A 253 5.02 -3.12 17.51
N HIS A 254 4.93 -1.86 17.96
CA HIS A 254 5.75 -0.76 17.46
C HIS A 254 7.20 -0.86 17.94
N ALA A 255 8.13 -0.87 17.00
CA ALA A 255 9.56 -0.69 17.22
C ALA A 255 10.01 0.66 16.63
N GLY A 256 10.42 1.57 17.51
CA GLY A 256 11.09 2.80 17.09
C GLY A 256 12.44 2.49 16.45
N TYR A 257 13.01 3.44 15.74
CA TYR A 257 14.29 3.28 15.05
C TYR A 257 15.12 4.56 15.05
N THR A 258 16.43 4.40 14.92
CA THR A 258 17.36 5.49 14.60
C THR A 258 17.87 5.31 13.18
N VAL A 259 18.14 6.42 12.49
CA VAL A 259 18.76 6.40 11.17
C VAL A 259 20.16 6.99 11.29
N THR A 260 21.17 6.18 10.98
CA THR A 260 22.57 6.59 11.04
C THR A 260 23.23 6.51 9.67
N ALA A 261 24.23 7.35 9.41
CA ALA A 261 25.06 7.22 8.22
C ALA A 261 25.83 5.89 8.28
N ARG A 262 25.77 5.14 7.19
CA ARG A 262 26.52 3.90 7.05
C ARG A 262 27.98 4.21 6.73
N GLU A 263 28.89 3.43 7.30
CA GLU A 263 30.31 3.54 6.97
C GLU A 263 30.56 3.43 5.46
N ARG A 264 31.45 4.27 4.95
CA ARG A 264 31.75 4.34 3.51
C ARG A 264 32.28 3.01 2.96
N ASN A 265 33.00 2.25 3.78
CA ASN A 265 33.54 0.93 3.42
C ASN A 265 32.44 -0.15 3.28
N ASN A 266 31.25 0.09 3.86
CA ASN A 266 30.07 -0.78 3.77
C ASN A 266 29.05 -0.27 2.72
N GLY A 267 29.53 0.45 1.69
CA GLY A 267 28.70 0.94 0.58
C GLY A 267 28.08 2.32 0.79
N GLY A 268 28.28 2.95 1.96
CA GLY A 268 27.70 4.27 2.29
C GLY A 268 26.17 4.26 2.38
N GLY A 269 25.57 5.45 2.45
CA GLY A 269 24.11 5.61 2.60
C GLY A 269 23.68 5.70 4.06
N LEU A 270 22.47 5.21 4.32
CA LEU A 270 21.81 5.22 5.62
C LEU A 270 21.60 3.79 6.13
N GLU A 271 21.36 3.65 7.42
CA GLU A 271 21.01 2.40 8.07
C GLU A 271 19.95 2.69 9.14
N ALA A 272 18.80 2.01 9.05
CA ALA A 272 17.76 2.08 10.07
C ALA A 272 17.99 1.00 11.13
N LYS A 273 18.20 1.39 12.39
CA LYS A 273 18.42 0.46 13.51
C LYS A 273 17.24 0.50 14.46
N PRO A 274 16.60 -0.64 14.79
CA PRO A 274 15.55 -0.65 15.79
C PRO A 274 16.10 -0.21 17.14
N ILE A 275 15.36 0.63 17.84
CA ILE A 275 15.61 0.96 19.24
C ILE A 275 15.12 -0.23 20.06
N CYS A 276 16.05 -1.09 20.50
CA CYS A 276 15.75 -2.11 21.49
C CYS A 276 15.40 -1.41 22.80
N ASN A 277 14.11 -1.33 23.14
CA ASN A 277 13.72 -1.08 24.51
C ASN A 277 13.92 -2.38 25.29
N ASP A 278 14.98 -2.45 26.10
CA ASP A 278 15.16 -3.45 27.18
C ASP A 278 14.15 -3.23 28.32
N ARG A 279 12.87 -3.01 27.98
CA ARG A 279 11.79 -3.02 28.96
C ARG A 279 10.91 -4.22 28.66
N HIS A 280 11.31 -5.31 29.30
CA HIS A 280 10.46 -6.39 29.77
C HIS A 280 8.96 -6.11 29.61
N VAL A 281 8.36 -6.87 28.70
CA VAL A 281 6.96 -7.26 28.81
C VAL A 281 6.86 -8.11 30.07
N LEU A 282 6.35 -7.50 31.15
CA LEU A 282 5.66 -8.21 32.22
C LEU A 282 4.19 -7.79 32.12
N LEU A 283 3.44 -8.53 31.30
CA LEU A 283 2.00 -8.80 31.47
C LEU A 283 1.74 -10.22 30.99
#